data_AF-A0A7C9BDW0-F1
#
_entry.id   AF-A0A7C9BDW0-F1
#
_cell.length_a   1.000
_cell.length_b   1.000
_cell.length_c   1.000
_cell.angle_alpha   90.00
_cell.angle_beta   90.00
_cell.angle_gamma   90.00
#
_symmetry.space_group_name_H-M   'P 1'
#
loop_
_entity.id
_entity.type
_entity.pdbx_description
1 polymer ?
#
loop_
_entity_poly.entity_id
_entity_poly.type
_entity_poly.pdbx_seq_one_letter_code
_entity_poly.pdbx_strand_id
1 'polypeptide(L)'
;MKKLLVLFLIVSVAACTNKDDEPKPDYATNFVGEYWTNTADGANSTAQTWVVTSTTENTLNIVYTIDYTFKNQGKVFTSKDVYQLKDIQVLNPVSFKIDQDAELNEDGTLKTRHVSGEATKSKDGSGGESIGITLTFKDPGATTTTSTDFLEFKKR
;
A
#
# COMPACT_ATOMS: atom_id res chain seq x y z
N MET A 1 -71.78 -40.34 3.35
CA MET A 1 -71.07 -41.58 2.97
C MET A 1 -69.56 -41.32 3.03
N LYS A 2 -68.83 -42.19 3.73
CA LYS A 2 -67.37 -42.18 3.94
C LYS A 2 -66.59 -42.41 2.65
N LYS A 3 -65.50 -41.66 2.43
CA LYS A 3 -64.26 -42.03 1.70
C LYS A 3 -63.15 -41.09 2.22
N LEU A 4 -62.41 -41.41 3.26
CA LEU A 4 -61.20 -42.25 3.37
C LEU A 4 -60.01 -41.83 2.48
N LEU A 5 -58.95 -41.36 3.19
CA LEU A 5 -57.50 -41.47 2.94
C LEU A 5 -56.90 -40.82 1.67
N VAL A 6 -55.85 -40.00 1.85
CA VAL A 6 -54.44 -40.45 1.72
C VAL A 6 -53.48 -39.35 2.22
N LEU A 7 -52.51 -39.83 2.99
CA LEU A 7 -51.30 -39.21 3.51
C LEU A 7 -50.41 -38.67 2.37
N PHE A 8 -50.02 -37.40 2.40
CA PHE A 8 -48.77 -36.95 1.78
C PHE A 8 -47.93 -36.21 2.82
N LEU A 9 -47.06 -37.00 3.42
CA LEU A 9 -45.86 -36.58 4.12
C LEU A 9 -44.97 -35.83 3.11
N ILE A 10 -44.97 -34.50 3.14
CA ILE A 10 -43.90 -33.71 2.51
C ILE A 10 -42.91 -33.37 3.62
N VAL A 11 -41.89 -34.20 3.69
CA VAL A 11 -40.64 -33.91 4.39
C VAL A 11 -39.99 -32.73 3.65
N SER A 12 -39.99 -31.54 4.24
CA SER A 12 -39.14 -30.44 3.79
C SER A 12 -37.72 -30.68 4.34
N VAL A 13 -36.98 -31.56 3.67
CA VAL A 13 -35.53 -31.68 3.88
C VAL A 13 -34.86 -30.43 3.33
N ALA A 14 -34.00 -29.84 4.15
CA ALA A 14 -32.85 -29.01 3.79
C ALA A 14 -33.09 -27.85 2.81
N ALA A 15 -33.26 -26.66 3.39
CA ALA A 15 -32.56 -25.48 2.89
C ALA A 15 -31.79 -24.87 4.06
N CYS A 16 -30.65 -25.48 4.42
CA CYS A 16 -29.54 -24.68 4.91
C CYS A 16 -29.17 -23.77 3.74
N THR A 17 -29.77 -22.59 3.68
CA THR A 17 -29.27 -21.52 2.82
C THR A 17 -27.83 -21.31 3.25
N ASN A 18 -26.92 -21.61 2.32
CA ASN A 18 -25.53 -21.20 2.40
C ASN A 18 -25.53 -19.77 2.92
N LYS A 19 -24.81 -19.54 4.02
CA LYS A 19 -24.42 -18.17 4.36
C LYS A 19 -23.54 -17.76 3.19
N ASP A 20 -24.15 -17.08 2.21
CA ASP A 20 -23.42 -16.31 1.24
C ASP A 20 -22.56 -15.38 2.09
N ASP A 21 -21.25 -15.64 2.12
CA ASP A 21 -20.30 -14.74 2.74
C ASP A 21 -20.54 -13.38 2.09
N GLU A 22 -21.01 -12.41 2.89
CA GLU A 22 -21.19 -11.04 2.41
C GLU A 22 -19.90 -10.62 1.69
N PRO A 23 -20.00 -9.95 0.52
CA PRO A 23 -18.81 -9.49 -0.20
C PRO A 23 -17.91 -8.75 0.78
N LYS A 24 -16.65 -9.17 0.87
CA LYS A 24 -15.71 -8.48 1.74
C LYS A 24 -15.64 -7.02 1.27
N PRO A 25 -15.66 -6.06 2.20
CA PRO A 25 -15.48 -4.67 1.81
C PRO A 25 -14.10 -4.47 1.18
N ASP A 26 -14.07 -3.80 0.04
CA ASP A 26 -12.83 -3.40 -0.62
C ASP A 26 -12.33 -2.07 -0.05
N TYR A 27 -11.24 -2.13 0.70
CA TYR A 27 -10.60 -0.98 1.30
C TYR A 27 -9.49 -0.37 0.42
N ALA A 28 -9.09 -0.99 -0.68
CA ALA A 28 -8.00 -0.48 -1.53
C ALA A 28 -8.31 0.91 -2.10
N THR A 29 -9.55 1.12 -2.50
CA THR A 29 -10.03 2.41 -3.03
C THR A 29 -9.81 3.58 -2.07
N ASN A 30 -9.75 3.34 -0.76
CA ASN A 30 -9.50 4.37 0.26
C ASN A 30 -8.08 4.94 0.23
N PHE A 31 -7.14 4.26 -0.41
CA PHE A 31 -5.73 4.64 -0.48
C PHE A 31 -5.32 5.15 -1.85
N VAL A 32 -6.14 4.93 -2.90
CA VAL A 32 -5.82 5.37 -4.27
C VAL A 32 -5.64 6.90 -4.33
N GLY A 33 -4.60 7.32 -5.04
CA GLY A 33 -4.24 8.72 -5.22
C GLY A 33 -2.74 8.95 -5.34
N GLU A 34 -2.38 10.22 -5.54
CA GLU A 34 -1.00 10.68 -5.47
C GLU A 34 -0.73 11.29 -4.10
N TYR A 35 0.36 10.90 -3.46
CA TYR A 35 0.79 11.42 -2.18
C TYR A 35 2.23 11.88 -2.24
N TRP A 36 2.57 12.87 -1.43
CA TRP A 36 3.88 13.49 -1.50
C TRP A 36 4.40 13.92 -0.15
N THR A 37 5.72 13.87 -0.01
CA THR A 37 6.44 14.44 1.12
C THR A 37 7.80 14.95 0.68
N ASN A 38 8.44 15.76 1.53
CA ASN A 38 9.80 16.20 1.33
C ASN A 38 10.57 16.16 2.65
N THR A 39 11.83 15.79 2.57
CA THR A 39 12.77 15.91 3.69
C THR A 39 13.94 16.80 3.27
N ALA A 40 14.54 17.49 4.22
CA ALA A 40 15.71 18.31 3.99
C ALA A 40 16.68 18.15 5.16
N ASP A 41 17.96 18.00 4.84
CA ASP A 41 19.06 17.99 5.80
C ASP A 41 20.19 18.90 5.27
N GLY A 42 20.34 20.06 5.90
CA GLY A 42 21.26 21.10 5.47
C GLY A 42 21.02 21.53 4.02
N ALA A 43 22.00 21.28 3.15
CA ALA A 43 21.95 21.65 1.74
C ALA A 43 21.35 20.55 0.84
N ASN A 44 21.03 19.38 1.41
CA ASN A 44 20.48 18.23 0.72
C ASN A 44 18.97 18.14 0.96
N SER A 45 18.24 17.61 -0.02
CA SER A 45 16.81 17.38 0.11
C SER A 45 16.35 16.17 -0.67
N THR A 46 15.26 15.56 -0.23
CA THR A 46 14.53 14.56 -1.01
C THR A 46 13.11 15.03 -1.24
N ALA A 47 12.61 14.84 -2.46
CA ALA A 47 11.20 14.91 -2.78
C ALA A 47 10.71 13.50 -3.07
N GLN A 48 9.63 13.09 -2.40
CA GLN A 48 9.17 11.72 -2.38
C GLN A 48 7.72 11.65 -2.81
N THR A 49 7.42 10.84 -3.82
CA THR A 49 6.07 10.74 -4.41
C THR A 49 5.61 9.30 -4.44
N TRP A 50 4.40 9.06 -3.96
CA TRP A 50 3.67 7.79 -4.09
C TRP A 50 2.52 7.97 -5.06
N VAL A 51 2.49 7.17 -6.13
CA VAL A 51 1.31 7.01 -6.97
C VAL A 51 0.70 5.66 -6.63
N VAL A 52 -0.42 5.68 -5.91
CA VAL A 52 -1.12 4.49 -5.40
C VAL A 52 -2.28 4.15 -6.31
N THR A 53 -2.30 2.92 -6.83
CA THR A 53 -3.39 2.37 -7.64
C THR A 53 -3.92 1.09 -7.00
N SER A 54 -5.20 0.78 -7.26
CA SER A 54 -5.79 -0.52 -6.93
C SER A 54 -5.71 -1.43 -8.15
N THR A 55 -5.35 -2.70 -7.95
CA THR A 55 -5.27 -3.71 -9.01
C THR A 55 -6.43 -4.68 -8.95
N THR A 56 -6.68 -5.21 -7.75
CA THR A 56 -7.76 -6.12 -7.40
C THR A 56 -8.29 -5.76 -6.01
N GLU A 57 -9.35 -6.44 -5.59
CA GLU A 57 -9.94 -6.25 -4.25
C GLU A 57 -8.88 -6.28 -3.15
N ASN A 58 -8.87 -5.26 -2.29
CA ASN A 58 -7.95 -5.11 -1.15
C ASN A 58 -6.44 -5.18 -1.51
N THR A 59 -6.09 -4.90 -2.76
CA THR A 59 -4.69 -4.96 -3.24
C THR A 59 -4.27 -3.65 -3.91
N LEU A 60 -3.08 -3.17 -3.58
CA LEU A 60 -2.50 -1.92 -4.08
C LEU A 60 -1.21 -2.16 -4.87
N ASN A 61 -0.98 -1.30 -5.86
CA ASN A 61 0.34 -1.04 -6.42
C ASN A 61 0.77 0.38 -6.04
N ILE A 62 2.06 0.58 -5.78
CA ILE A 62 2.65 1.88 -5.49
C ILE A 62 3.87 2.07 -6.38
N VAL A 63 3.84 3.12 -7.21
CA VAL A 63 5.06 3.66 -7.82
C VAL A 63 5.62 4.67 -6.84
N TYR A 64 6.76 4.35 -6.25
CA TYR A 64 7.41 5.22 -5.29
C TYR A 64 8.67 5.84 -5.89
N THR A 65 8.64 7.16 -6.09
CA THR A 65 9.76 7.94 -6.62
C THR A 65 10.43 8.75 -5.52
N ILE A 66 11.77 8.75 -5.50
CA ILE A 66 12.59 9.61 -4.65
C ILE A 66 13.52 10.42 -5.56
N ASP A 67 13.34 11.73 -5.57
CA ASP A 67 14.25 12.67 -6.22
C ASP A 67 15.18 13.28 -5.17
N TYR A 68 16.47 12.94 -5.24
CA TYR A 68 17.50 13.47 -4.36
C TYR A 68 18.10 14.72 -4.99
N THR A 69 18.36 15.73 -4.16
CA THR A 69 19.15 16.90 -4.51
C THR A 69 20.27 17.06 -3.51
N PHE A 70 21.51 17.08 -3.99
CA PHE A 70 22.71 17.28 -3.20
C PHE A 70 23.40 18.57 -3.62
N LYS A 71 23.83 19.37 -2.64
CA LYS A 71 24.56 20.62 -2.89
C LYS A 71 25.92 20.59 -2.21
N ASN A 72 26.99 20.68 -2.99
CA ASN A 72 28.36 20.69 -2.48
C ASN A 72 29.20 21.73 -3.22
N GLN A 73 29.82 22.65 -2.48
CA GLN A 73 30.69 23.72 -3.01
C GLN A 73 30.06 24.48 -4.19
N GLY A 74 28.77 24.84 -4.08
CA GLY A 74 28.03 25.57 -5.11
C GLY A 74 27.58 24.75 -6.32
N LYS A 75 27.91 23.45 -6.39
CA LYS A 75 27.41 22.52 -7.41
C LYS A 75 26.15 21.81 -6.92
N VAL A 76 25.23 21.54 -7.84
CA VAL A 76 24.01 20.78 -7.60
C VAL A 76 24.13 19.44 -8.33
N PHE A 77 23.87 18.35 -7.61
CA PHE A 77 23.76 17.00 -8.15
C PHE A 77 22.35 16.48 -7.86
N THR A 78 21.75 15.81 -8.82
CA THR A 78 20.45 15.16 -8.67
C THR A 78 20.57 13.69 -8.96
N SER A 79 19.82 12.87 -8.24
CA SER A 79 19.71 11.42 -8.43
C SER A 79 18.25 11.03 -8.23
N LYS A 80 17.82 9.94 -8.88
CA LYS A 80 16.44 9.48 -8.85
C LYS A 80 16.36 7.97 -8.63
N ASP A 81 15.58 7.60 -7.62
CA ASP A 81 15.14 6.23 -7.40
C ASP A 81 13.66 6.08 -7.78
N VAL A 82 13.32 4.98 -8.44
CA VAL A 82 11.92 4.58 -8.68
C VAL A 82 11.73 3.13 -8.26
N TYR A 83 10.91 2.90 -7.24
CA TYR A 83 10.50 1.59 -6.77
C TYR A 83 9.15 1.20 -7.36
N GLN A 84 9.04 -0.04 -7.82
CA GLN A 84 7.78 -0.67 -8.20
C GLN A 84 7.35 -1.61 -7.07
N LEU A 85 6.41 -1.16 -6.24
CA LEU A 85 5.83 -1.98 -5.18
C LEU A 85 4.50 -2.54 -5.67
N LYS A 86 4.38 -3.86 -5.68
CA LYS A 86 3.21 -4.53 -6.27
C LYS A 86 2.49 -5.39 -5.24
N ASP A 87 1.22 -5.65 -5.52
CA ASP A 87 0.40 -6.63 -4.79
C ASP A 87 0.36 -6.41 -3.27
N ILE A 88 0.42 -5.14 -2.84
CA ILE A 88 0.40 -4.74 -1.43
C ILE A 88 -0.99 -5.01 -0.84
N GLN A 89 -1.04 -5.83 0.21
CA GLN A 89 -2.28 -6.18 0.88
C GLN A 89 -2.75 -5.08 1.83
N VAL A 90 -3.99 -4.66 1.65
CA VAL A 90 -4.69 -3.76 2.57
C VAL A 90 -5.19 -4.55 3.76
N LEU A 91 -4.83 -4.11 4.96
CA LEU A 91 -5.16 -4.83 6.19
C LEU A 91 -6.55 -4.44 6.71
N ASN A 92 -6.89 -3.16 6.61
CA ASN A 92 -8.14 -2.58 7.11
C ASN A 92 -8.35 -1.19 6.45
N PRO A 93 -9.45 -0.45 6.76
CA PRO A 93 -9.73 0.84 6.13
C PRO A 93 -8.66 1.92 6.27
N VAL A 94 -7.73 1.76 7.21
CA VAL A 94 -6.71 2.76 7.55
C VAL A 94 -5.29 2.22 7.54
N SER A 95 -5.02 0.94 7.26
CA SER A 95 -3.64 0.46 7.13
C SER A 95 -3.42 -0.58 6.03
N PHE A 96 -2.18 -0.60 5.54
CA PHE A 96 -1.63 -1.62 4.65
C PHE A 96 -0.16 -1.90 5.00
N LYS A 97 0.36 -3.06 4.60
CA LYS A 97 1.74 -3.45 4.90
C LYS A 97 2.54 -3.67 3.62
N ILE A 98 3.71 -3.05 3.54
CA ILE A 98 4.74 -3.32 2.54
C ILE A 98 5.75 -4.29 3.19
N ASP A 99 6.06 -5.39 2.51
CA ASP A 99 7.07 -6.37 2.92
C ASP A 99 7.45 -7.20 1.70
N GLN A 100 8.28 -6.63 0.82
CA GLN A 100 8.59 -7.24 -0.47
C GLN A 100 9.95 -6.83 -1.02
N ASP A 101 10.50 -7.68 -1.89
CA ASP A 101 11.63 -7.34 -2.75
C ASP A 101 11.13 -6.55 -3.95
N ALA A 102 11.41 -5.25 -3.95
CA ALA A 102 10.95 -4.32 -4.97
C ALA A 102 11.95 -4.23 -6.12
N GLU A 103 11.45 -4.09 -7.35
CA GLU A 103 12.26 -3.61 -8.46
C GLU A 103 12.56 -2.12 -8.24
N LEU A 104 13.85 -1.78 -8.24
CA LEU A 104 14.38 -0.43 -8.08
C LEU A 104 15.05 -0.03 -9.39
N ASN A 105 14.66 1.09 -9.96
CA ASN A 105 15.42 1.80 -10.99
C ASN A 105 16.17 2.97 -10.32
N GLU A 106 17.47 2.81 -10.12
CA GLU A 106 18.38 3.83 -9.57
C GLU A 106 19.15 4.47 -10.73
N ASP A 107 18.76 5.70 -11.10
CA ASP A 107 19.37 6.47 -12.19
C ASP A 107 19.53 5.70 -13.52
N GLY A 108 18.51 4.91 -13.88
CA GLY A 108 18.49 4.09 -15.11
C GLY A 108 19.01 2.67 -14.92
N THR A 109 19.55 2.34 -13.75
CA THR A 109 20.06 0.99 -13.43
C THR A 109 19.03 0.19 -12.65
N LEU A 110 18.61 -0.95 -13.19
CA LEU A 110 17.70 -1.86 -12.51
C LEU A 110 18.42 -2.67 -11.42
N LYS A 111 17.82 -2.72 -10.25
CA LYS A 111 18.25 -3.44 -9.05
C LYS A 111 17.04 -4.03 -8.34
N THR A 112 17.31 -4.82 -7.30
CA THR A 112 16.31 -5.28 -6.35
C THR A 112 16.69 -4.77 -4.97
N ARG A 113 15.71 -4.28 -4.21
CA ARG A 113 15.89 -3.85 -2.82
C ARG A 113 14.66 -4.27 -2.01
N HIS A 114 14.89 -4.85 -0.85
CA HIS A 114 13.82 -5.19 0.06
C HIS A 114 13.27 -3.92 0.71
N VAL A 115 11.96 -3.72 0.65
CA VAL A 115 11.25 -2.59 1.24
C VAL A 115 10.19 -3.12 2.18
N SER A 116 10.16 -2.60 3.41
CA SER A 116 9.16 -2.96 4.38
C SER A 116 8.68 -1.79 5.23
N GLY A 117 7.46 -1.90 5.74
CA GLY A 117 6.83 -0.93 6.64
C GLY A 117 5.33 -1.12 6.70
N GLU A 118 4.71 -0.64 7.78
CA GLU A 118 3.26 -0.58 7.92
C GLU A 118 2.79 0.86 7.79
N ALA A 119 1.96 1.12 6.78
CA ALA A 119 1.40 2.43 6.50
C ALA A 119 0.09 2.62 7.26
N THR A 120 -0.09 3.79 7.85
CA THR A 120 -1.35 4.21 8.49
C THR A 120 -1.88 5.46 7.82
N LYS A 121 -3.11 5.41 7.33
CA LYS A 121 -3.85 6.57 6.83
C LYS A 121 -4.39 7.37 8.01
N SER A 122 -4.25 8.68 7.93
CA SER A 122 -4.85 9.63 8.86
C SER A 122 -5.59 10.73 8.10
N LYS A 123 -6.46 11.44 8.82
CA LYS A 123 -7.22 12.57 8.29
C LYS A 123 -7.15 13.71 9.30
N ASP A 124 -6.76 14.89 8.85
CA ASP A 124 -6.72 16.08 9.70
C ASP A 124 -8.11 16.69 9.91
N GLY A 125 -8.20 17.70 10.79
CA GLY A 125 -9.45 18.39 11.12
C GLY A 125 -10.06 19.18 9.95
N SER A 126 -9.30 19.45 8.89
CA SER A 126 -9.78 20.07 7.65
C SER A 126 -10.19 19.05 6.58
N GLY A 127 -9.96 17.77 6.86
CA GLY A 127 -10.24 16.65 5.97
C GLY A 127 -9.10 16.28 5.03
N GLY A 128 -7.91 16.88 5.19
CA GLY A 128 -6.71 16.49 4.47
C GLY A 128 -6.29 15.08 4.86
N GLU A 129 -6.06 14.22 3.86
CA GLU A 129 -5.61 12.84 4.06
C GLU A 129 -4.08 12.76 4.01
N SER A 130 -3.48 11.97 4.90
CA SER A 130 -2.06 11.62 4.86
C SER A 130 -1.86 10.12 5.11
N ILE A 131 -0.71 9.61 4.67
CA ILE A 131 -0.25 8.26 4.96
C ILE A 131 1.10 8.36 5.66
N GLY A 132 1.14 7.96 6.93
CA GLY A 132 2.35 7.83 7.72
C GLY A 132 2.93 6.42 7.62
N ILE A 133 4.24 6.29 7.43
CA ILE A 133 4.93 5.00 7.39
C ILE A 133 6.37 5.15 7.90
N THR A 134 6.86 4.16 8.62
CA THR A 134 8.30 3.97 8.84
C THR A 134 8.81 2.99 7.79
N LEU A 135 9.46 3.48 6.75
CA LEU A 135 10.02 2.66 5.68
C LEU A 135 11.38 2.13 6.08
N THR A 136 11.60 0.85 5.84
CA THR A 136 12.88 0.17 6.00
C THR A 136 13.35 -0.36 4.65
N PHE A 137 14.56 -0.01 4.27
CA PHE A 137 15.20 -0.46 3.04
C PHE A 137 16.36 -1.39 3.37
N LYS A 138 16.48 -2.51 2.66
CA LYS A 138 17.59 -3.46 2.82
C LYS A 138 18.09 -3.95 1.47
N ASP A 139 19.39 -3.78 1.23
CA ASP A 139 20.04 -4.31 0.03
C ASP A 139 20.22 -5.84 0.11
N PRO A 140 20.11 -6.56 -1.02
CA PRO A 140 20.37 -8.00 -1.07
C PRO A 140 21.78 -8.34 -0.58
N GLY A 141 21.89 -9.26 0.38
CA GLY A 141 23.17 -9.69 0.93
C GLY A 141 23.84 -8.70 1.89
N ALA A 142 23.24 -7.53 2.15
CA ALA A 142 23.76 -6.59 3.13
C ALA A 142 23.42 -7.04 4.56
N THR A 143 24.44 -7.08 5.43
CA THR A 143 24.28 -7.36 6.87
C THR A 143 23.99 -6.11 7.70
N THR A 144 24.16 -4.89 7.15
CA THR A 144 24.17 -3.63 7.92
C THR A 144 23.60 -2.39 7.23
N THR A 145 23.43 -2.33 5.90
CA THR A 145 22.77 -1.18 5.24
C THR A 145 21.26 -1.33 5.32
N THR A 146 20.73 -1.03 6.50
CA THR A 146 19.31 -0.78 6.72
C THR A 146 19.13 0.72 6.90
N SER A 147 18.42 1.37 5.98
CA SER A 147 17.94 2.75 6.19
C SER A 147 16.51 2.68 6.70
N THR A 148 16.22 3.43 7.75
CA THR A 148 14.88 3.49 8.34
C THR A 148 14.48 4.94 8.55
N ASP A 149 13.42 5.36 7.88
CA ASP A 149 12.92 6.74 7.95
C ASP A 149 11.41 6.74 8.15
N PHE A 150 10.95 7.57 9.08
CA PHE A 150 9.53 7.90 9.17
C PHE A 150 9.18 8.97 8.16
N LEU A 151 8.10 8.75 7.41
CA LEU A 151 7.64 9.61 6.34
C LEU A 151 6.13 9.81 6.48
N GLU A 152 5.68 11.05 6.32
CA GLU A 152 4.28 11.39 6.22
C GLU A 152 3.99 11.95 4.82
N PHE A 153 3.27 11.16 4.02
CA PHE A 153 2.87 11.51 2.67
C PHE A 153 1.49 12.16 2.67
N LYS A 154 1.41 13.42 2.23
CA LYS A 154 0.14 14.15 2.13
C LYS A 154 -0.48 13.93 0.76
N LYS A 155 -1.79 13.70 0.71
CA LYS A 155 -2.52 13.53 -0.55
C LYS A 155 -2.51 14.83 -1.35
N ARG A 156 -2.32 14.72 -2.67
CA ARG A 156 -2.37 15.82 -3.64
C ARG A 156 -3.74 15.94 -4.30
#